data_AF-A0A938EP83-F1
#
_entry.id   AF-A0A938EP83-F1
#
_cell.length_a   1.000
_cell.length_b   1.000
_cell.length_c   1.000
_cell.angle_alpha   90.00
_cell.angle_beta   90.00
_cell.angle_gamma   90.00
#
_symmetry.space_group_name_H-M   'P 1'
#
loop_
_entity.id
_entity.type
_entity.pdbx_description
1 polymer ?
#
loop_
_entity_poly.entity_id
_entity_poly.type
_entity_poly.pdbx_seq_one_letter_code
_entity_poly.pdbx_strand_id
1 'polypeptide(L)'
;MITGEQVRAALDAHPARIMLIGHTHLAGAWRLGDDERLDGGLVRGEETLSIETGRWIINPGSVGQPRDLDPRASWAILDMDALTLRFRRTPYDVPGAQNAIQVAGLPTDLGARLAEGR
;
A
#
# COMPACT_ATOMS: atom_id res chain seq x y z
N MET A 1 0.82 8.69 9.58
CA MET A 1 1.81 7.98 8.74
C MET A 1 2.47 6.91 9.58
N ILE A 2 2.87 5.79 8.97
CA ILE A 2 3.63 4.73 9.65
C ILE A 2 5.02 5.27 9.98
N THR A 3 5.43 5.20 11.24
CA THR A 3 6.75 5.67 11.70
C THR A 3 7.79 4.54 11.72
N GLY A 4 9.07 4.89 11.69
CA GLY A 4 10.14 3.90 11.81
C GLY A 4 10.09 3.12 13.14
N GLU A 5 9.68 3.76 14.22
CA GLU A 5 9.48 3.12 15.53
C GLU A 5 8.36 2.07 15.48
N GLN A 6 7.22 2.38 14.85
CA GLN A 6 6.13 1.41 14.68
C GLN A 6 6.56 0.22 13.82
N VAL A 7 7.34 0.47 12.77
CA VAL A 7 7.88 -0.59 11.90
C VAL A 7 8.83 -1.49 12.67
N ARG A 8 9.76 -0.91 13.44
CA ARG A 8 10.71 -1.66 14.27
C ARG A 8 9.98 -2.49 15.32
N ALA A 9 9.05 -1.90 16.05
CA ALA A 9 8.26 -2.61 17.06
C ALA A 9 7.49 -3.80 16.46
N ALA A 10 6.90 -3.65 15.27
CA ALA A 10 6.21 -4.74 14.59
C ALA A 10 7.18 -5.87 14.14
N LEU A 11 8.36 -5.50 13.64
CA LEU A 11 9.41 -6.47 13.25
C LEU A 11 9.97 -7.22 14.47
N ASP A 12 10.13 -6.55 15.60
CA ASP A 12 10.62 -7.17 16.84
C ASP A 12 9.56 -8.10 17.45
N ALA A 13 8.27 -7.74 17.33
CA ALA A 13 7.16 -8.52 17.89
C ALA A 13 6.80 -9.79 17.09
N HIS A 14 7.24 -9.91 15.84
CA HIS A 14 6.84 -11.02 14.97
C HIS A 14 8.04 -11.57 14.19
N PRO A 15 8.29 -12.89 14.09
CA PRO A 15 9.51 -13.42 13.49
C PRO A 15 9.49 -13.49 11.94
N ALA A 16 8.33 -13.26 11.31
CA ALA A 16 8.23 -13.36 9.85
C ALA A 16 9.21 -12.43 9.12
N ARG A 17 9.82 -12.95 8.05
CA ARG A 17 10.68 -12.16 7.16
C ARG A 17 9.88 -11.13 6.37
N ILE A 18 8.64 -11.43 6.01
CA ILE A 18 7.77 -10.54 5.25
C ILE A 18 6.43 -10.44 5.98
N MET A 19 5.98 -9.22 6.26
CA MET A 19 4.68 -8.92 6.84
C MET A 19 3.88 -8.05 5.88
N LEU A 20 2.70 -8.54 5.51
CA LEU A 20 1.75 -7.81 4.67
C LEU A 20 0.74 -7.10 5.55
N ILE A 21 0.59 -5.80 5.33
CA ILE A 21 -0.35 -4.95 6.06
C ILE A 21 -1.24 -4.16 5.08
N GLY A 22 -2.29 -3.55 5.61
CA GLY A 22 -3.20 -2.69 4.85
C GLY A 22 -3.64 -1.49 5.69
N HIS A 23 -4.95 -1.26 5.76
CA HIS A 23 -5.61 -0.27 6.63
C HIS A 23 -5.37 1.21 6.31
N THR A 24 -4.13 1.64 6.08
CA THR A 24 -3.81 3.06 5.83
C THR A 24 -4.24 3.55 4.46
N HIS A 25 -4.42 2.63 3.50
CA HIS A 25 -4.66 2.89 2.08
C HIS A 25 -3.50 3.61 1.37
N LEU A 26 -2.30 3.60 1.96
CA LEU A 26 -1.09 4.20 1.41
C LEU A 26 -0.10 3.10 1.09
N ALA A 27 0.31 3.01 -0.18
CA ALA A 27 1.34 2.07 -0.59
C ALA A 27 2.68 2.42 0.09
N GLY A 28 3.39 1.40 0.54
CA GLY A 28 4.67 1.58 1.21
C GLY A 28 5.39 0.26 1.45
N ALA A 29 6.71 0.34 1.52
CA ALA A 29 7.57 -0.78 1.88
C ALA A 29 8.66 -0.27 2.82
N TRP A 30 8.87 -0.99 3.91
CA TRP A 30 9.93 -0.71 4.87
C TRP A 30 10.74 -1.98 5.08
N ARG A 31 12.07 -1.82 5.13
CA ARG A 31 13.01 -2.93 5.24
C ARG A 31 13.95 -2.69 6.40
N LEU A 32 14.07 -3.71 7.24
CA LEU A 32 15.16 -3.83 8.20
C LEU A 32 16.24 -4.71 7.58
N GLY A 33 17.38 -4.10 7.27
CA GLY A 33 18.55 -4.81 6.76
C GLY A 33 19.25 -5.66 7.82
N ASP A 34 20.12 -6.56 7.37
CA ASP A 34 20.94 -7.41 8.25
C ASP A 34 21.98 -6.59 9.05
N ASP A 35 22.21 -5.34 8.64
CA ASP A 35 23.01 -4.33 9.34
C ASP A 35 22.20 -3.53 10.38
N GLU A 36 20.99 -4.00 10.71
CA GLU A 36 20.04 -3.39 11.64
C GLU A 36 19.53 -2.00 11.22
N ARG A 37 19.83 -1.55 10.00
CA ARG A 37 19.33 -0.27 9.47
C ARG A 37 17.91 -0.44 8.94
N LEU A 38 17.06 0.49 9.35
CA LEU A 38 15.70 0.61 8.82
C LEU A 38 15.67 1.62 7.67
N ASP A 39 15.17 1.19 6.51
CA ASP A 39 14.94 2.04 5.34
C ASP A 39 13.56 1.78 4.70
N GLY A 40 13.30 2.46 3.58
CA GLY A 40 12.03 2.44 2.88
C GLY A 40 11.10 3.60 3.25
N GLY A 41 9.83 3.49 2.86
CA GLY A 41 8.86 4.57 2.99
C GLY A 41 7.60 4.35 2.17
N LEU A 42 6.87 5.44 1.95
CA LEU A 42 5.73 5.45 1.04
C LEU A 42 6.20 5.27 -0.40
N VAL A 43 5.48 4.44 -1.14
CA VAL A 43 5.70 4.22 -2.57
C VAL A 43 4.66 5.04 -3.34
N ARG A 44 5.12 5.91 -4.23
CA ARG A 44 4.24 6.73 -5.08
C ARG A 44 4.20 6.13 -6.48
N GLY A 45 3.00 5.85 -6.99
CA GLY A 45 2.82 5.27 -8.31
C GLY A 45 3.20 3.79 -8.36
N GLU A 46 4.05 3.42 -9.32
CA GLU A 46 4.50 2.05 -9.58
C GLU A 46 6.00 1.91 -9.33
N GLU A 47 6.41 0.80 -8.71
CA GLU A 47 7.80 0.55 -8.35
C GLU A 47 8.06 -0.96 -8.31
N THR A 48 9.32 -1.37 -8.50
CA THR A 48 9.76 -2.76 -8.32
C THR A 48 10.97 -2.78 -7.40
N LEU A 49 10.87 -3.57 -6.32
CA LEU A 49 11.90 -3.73 -5.31
C LEU A 49 12.39 -5.18 -5.31
N SER A 50 13.70 -5.37 -5.15
CA SER A 50 14.24 -6.66 -4.72
C SER A 50 13.96 -6.84 -3.22
N ILE A 51 13.52 -8.05 -2.85
CA ILE A 51 13.27 -8.45 -1.47
C ILE A 51 14.13 -9.66 -1.08
N GLU A 52 15.28 -9.82 -1.73
CA GLU A 52 16.22 -10.93 -1.49
C GLU A 52 16.72 -10.95 -0.04
N THR A 53 16.98 -9.78 0.54
CA THR A 53 17.59 -9.64 1.87
C THR A 53 16.72 -8.81 2.81
N GLY A 54 17.03 -8.92 4.10
CA GLY A 54 16.34 -8.19 5.16
C GLY A 54 14.92 -8.68 5.44
N ARG A 55 14.30 -7.98 6.40
CA ARG A 55 12.93 -8.21 6.85
C ARG A 55 12.04 -7.05 6.46
N TRP A 56 10.83 -7.34 6.00
CA TRP A 56 9.98 -6.40 5.29
C TRP A 56 8.61 -6.23 5.95
N ILE A 57 8.15 -4.98 6.01
CA ILE A 57 6.73 -4.63 6.15
C ILE A 57 6.28 -4.01 4.84
N ILE A 58 5.20 -4.54 4.27
CA ILE A 58 4.70 -4.14 2.96
C ILE A 58 3.23 -3.78 3.06
N ASN A 59 2.88 -2.61 2.56
CA ASN A 59 1.52 -2.16 2.37
C ASN A 59 1.28 -1.95 0.86
N PRO A 60 0.42 -2.73 0.19
CA PRO A 60 0.18 -2.58 -1.25
C PRO A 60 -0.67 -1.34 -1.60
N GLY A 61 -1.15 -0.60 -0.60
CA GLY A 61 -2.10 0.50 -0.75
C GLY A 61 -3.54 0.00 -0.70
N SER A 62 -4.44 0.67 -1.41
CA SER A 62 -5.86 0.30 -1.46
C SER A 62 -6.37 0.20 -2.90
N VAL A 63 -7.10 -0.87 -3.17
CA VAL A 63 -7.79 -1.09 -4.45
C VAL A 63 -8.97 -0.14 -4.59
N GLY A 64 -9.77 0.03 -3.54
CA GLY A 64 -11.07 0.71 -3.63
C GLY A 64 -11.09 2.17 -3.17
N GLN A 65 -10.12 2.60 -2.36
CA GLN A 65 -10.02 3.99 -1.89
C GLN A 65 -8.55 4.34 -1.58
N PRO A 66 -7.67 4.47 -2.58
CA PRO A 66 -6.32 4.97 -2.38
C PRO A 66 -6.35 6.35 -1.70
N ARG A 67 -5.37 6.65 -0.84
CA ARG A 67 -5.32 7.90 -0.04
C ARG A 67 -4.08 8.75 -0.27
N ASP A 68 -3.40 8.51 -1.39
CA ASP A 68 -2.12 9.12 -1.72
C ASP A 68 -2.21 10.16 -2.85
N LEU A 69 -3.42 10.64 -3.14
CA LEU A 69 -3.75 11.60 -4.20
C LEU A 69 -3.63 11.05 -5.63
N ASP A 70 -3.44 9.73 -5.77
CA ASP A 70 -3.56 9.02 -7.04
C ASP A 70 -4.87 8.19 -7.01
N PRO A 71 -5.88 8.54 -7.83
CA PRO A 71 -7.18 7.87 -7.78
C PRO A 71 -7.14 6.43 -8.33
N ARG A 72 -6.05 6.00 -8.98
CA ARG A 72 -5.94 4.63 -9.52
C ARG A 72 -5.85 3.61 -8.39
N ALA A 73 -6.48 2.45 -8.59
CA ALA A 73 -6.42 1.33 -7.66
C ALA A 73 -4.96 0.93 -7.41
N SER A 74 -4.57 0.80 -6.14
CA SER A 74 -3.21 0.41 -5.73
C SER A 74 -3.17 -1.03 -5.27
N TRP A 75 -2.20 -1.78 -5.77
CA TRP A 75 -1.95 -3.17 -5.41
C TRP A 75 -0.48 -3.53 -5.65
N ALA A 76 -0.06 -4.72 -5.20
CA ALA A 76 1.30 -5.19 -5.45
C ALA A 76 1.33 -6.69 -5.75
N ILE A 77 2.32 -7.11 -6.54
CA ILE A 77 2.67 -8.52 -6.77
C ILE A 77 3.90 -8.84 -5.92
N LEU A 78 3.73 -9.80 -5.01
CA LEU A 78 4.84 -10.41 -4.28
C LEU A 78 5.21 -11.72 -4.97
N ASP A 79 6.41 -11.77 -5.54
CA ASP A 79 6.95 -12.91 -6.26
C ASP A 79 8.02 -13.58 -5.39
N MET A 80 7.70 -14.74 -4.83
CA MET A 80 8.56 -15.43 -3.88
C MET A 80 9.65 -16.26 -4.55
N ASP A 81 9.48 -16.62 -5.83
CA ASP A 81 10.49 -17.35 -6.60
C ASP A 81 11.55 -16.38 -7.10
N ALA A 82 11.13 -15.25 -7.67
CA ALA A 82 12.04 -14.20 -8.13
C ALA A 82 12.50 -13.25 -7.02
N LEU A 83 11.93 -13.36 -5.81
CA LEU A 83 12.17 -12.46 -4.68
C LEU A 83 12.01 -10.98 -5.06
N THR A 84 10.88 -10.66 -5.72
CA THR A 84 10.54 -9.28 -6.11
C THR A 84 9.20 -8.83 -5.54
N LEU A 85 9.11 -7.54 -5.22
CA LEU A 85 7.87 -6.85 -4.88
C LEU A 85 7.58 -5.79 -5.93
N ARG A 86 6.40 -5.83 -6.53
CA ARG A 86 6.03 -4.97 -7.67
C ARG A 86 4.75 -4.21 -7.37
N PHE A 87 4.85 -2.92 -7.06
CA PHE A 87 3.71 -2.02 -6.89
C PHE A 87 3.11 -1.65 -8.24
N ARG A 88 1.78 -1.61 -8.32
CA ARG A 88 1.02 -1.37 -9.55
C ARG A 88 -0.14 -0.42 -9.30
N ARG A 89 -0.48 0.32 -10.35
CA ARG A 89 -1.63 1.22 -10.38
C ARG A 89 -2.51 0.90 -11.57
N THR A 90 -3.78 0.67 -11.32
CA THR A 90 -4.73 0.34 -12.39
C THR A 90 -5.84 1.39 -12.43
N PRO A 91 -6.00 2.11 -13.56
CA PRO A 91 -7.17 2.94 -13.78
C PRO A 91 -8.45 2.10 -13.71
N TYR A 92 -9.52 2.68 -13.18
CA TYR A 92 -10.85 2.06 -13.14
C TYR A 92 -11.92 3.14 -13.38
N ASP A 93 -13.17 2.69 -13.55
CA ASP A 93 -14.32 3.57 -13.75
C ASP A 93 -14.72 4.27 -12.44
N VAL A 94 -13.99 5.33 -12.08
CA VAL A 94 -14.29 6.18 -10.92
C VAL A 94 -15.70 6.77 -11.03
N PRO A 95 -16.14 7.37 -12.16
CA PRO A 95 -17.51 7.87 -12.30
C PRO A 95 -18.57 6.79 -12.07
N GLY A 96 -18.37 5.58 -12.60
CA GLY A 96 -19.28 4.45 -12.36
C GLY A 96 -19.36 4.05 -10.89
N ALA A 97 -18.22 4.00 -10.19
CA ALA A 97 -18.18 3.73 -8.75
C ALA A 97 -18.87 4.84 -7.92
N GLN A 98 -18.66 6.11 -8.29
CA GLN A 98 -19.34 7.25 -7.66
C GLN A 98 -20.85 7.19 -7.85
N ASN A 99 -21.31 6.87 -9.06
CA ASN A 99 -22.73 6.71 -9.36
C ASN A 99 -23.33 5.55 -8.55
N ALA A 100 -22.62 4.43 -8.41
CA ALA A 100 -23.09 3.31 -7.58
C ALA A 100 -23.28 3.72 -6.11
N ILE A 101 -22.35 4.50 -5.53
CA ILE A 101 -22.46 5.05 -4.17
C ILE A 101 -23.69 5.96 -4.06
N GLN A 102 -23.91 6.83 -5.04
CA GLN A 102 -25.05 7.75 -5.06
C GLN A 102 -26.40 6.99 -5.16
N VAL A 103 -26.52 6.03 -6.07
CA VAL A 103 -27.72 5.21 -6.26
C VAL A 103 -28.03 4.39 -5.01
N ALA A 104 -27.01 3.96 -4.28
CA ALA A 104 -27.17 3.27 -2.99
C ALA A 104 -27.63 4.19 -1.84
N GLY A 105 -27.78 5.50 -2.06
CA GLY A 105 -28.18 6.47 -1.04
C GLY A 105 -27.10 6.72 0.02
N LEU A 106 -25.84 6.42 -0.28
CA LEU A 106 -24.72 6.65 0.63
C LEU A 106 -24.26 8.12 0.62
N PRO A 107 -23.56 8.59 1.67
CA PRO A 107 -23.04 9.95 1.72
C PRO A 107 -22.19 10.29 0.50
N THR A 108 -22.45 11.44 -0.12
CA THR A 108 -21.79 11.91 -1.35
C THR A 108 -20.28 12.03 -1.22
N ASP A 109 -19.80 12.36 -0.03
CA ASP A 109 -18.37 12.50 0.27
C ASP A 109 -17.58 11.19 0.07
N LEU A 110 -18.24 10.03 0.21
CA LEU A 110 -17.61 8.74 -0.06
C LEU A 110 -17.25 8.59 -1.54
N GLY A 111 -18.12 9.09 -2.43
CA GLY A 111 -17.87 9.12 -3.86
C GLY A 111 -16.85 10.19 -4.25
N ALA A 112 -17.01 11.41 -3.76
CA ALA A 112 -16.13 12.54 -4.10
C ALA A 112 -14.64 12.20 -3.88
N ARG A 113 -14.34 11.54 -2.77
CA ARG A 113 -12.99 11.13 -2.38
C ARG A 113 -12.32 10.13 -3.32
N LEU A 114 -13.08 9.35 -4.09
CA LEU A 114 -12.52 8.40 -5.06
C LEU A 114 -11.75 9.11 -6.18
N ALA A 115 -12.29 10.22 -6.68
CA ALA A 115 -11.66 11.02 -7.73
C ALA A 115 -10.43 11.80 -7.23
N GLU A 116 -10.43 12.14 -5.93
CA GLU A 116 -9.31 12.83 -5.27
C GLU A 116 -8.18 11.88 -4.83
N GLY A 117 -8.44 10.56 -4.79
CA GLY A 117 -7.54 9.60 -4.15
C GLY A 117 -7.36 9.89 -2.66
N ARG A 118 -8.46 10.02 -1.89
CA ARG A 118 -8.47 10.42 -0.47
C ARG A 118 -9.28 9.55 0.48
#